data_AF-A0A0S8DYP4-F1
#
_entry.id   AF-A0A0S8DYP4-F1
#
_cell.length_a   1.000
_cell.length_b   1.000
_cell.length_c   1.000
_cell.angle_alpha   90.00
_cell.angle_beta   90.00
_cell.angle_gamma   90.00
#
_symmetry.space_group_name_H-M   'P 1'
#
loop_
_entity.id
_entity.type
_entity.pdbx_description
1 polymer ?
#
loop_
_entity_poly.entity_id
_entity_poly.type
_entity_poly.pdbx_seq_one_letter_code
_entity_poly.pdbx_strand_id
1 'polypeptide(L)'
;MIKGEDRTSRWGRAEVHKAVARFVVALLIYSGFAVYLYRPHFKGFDRWQYLLVVNASVASLGCYLLSRRWVAGFFESFLAGAIYGFGPLALGLAKFHPTAGFLVAAIPWLFCPAAFGPRARWRLLRIPLAALPLLVIILFFQVSARFGLYPIPIRLKLEFADLTGILAPTIAAKRHTTLTGFYHVPIAPLIMGVAVFLAPLKLLFTGGVAQRVRSTAALAIRRFGIIAIFAAATVLAFCDSYLDISPIIFFAISTLCCSILAGAGMQALVAAGPADRRWLLLTSIVMGILAVVALLLATKYFQSFLGIADAYGLLLTEAAKMYLLGAIALAILFFMARAKLRLRPIRLALLWAPMAIDFFLGATEIVDKTL
;
A
#
# COMPACT_ATOMS: atom_id res chain seq x y z
N MET A 1 32.81 -19.64 -39.54
CA MET A 1 31.61 -18.77 -39.51
C MET A 1 30.66 -19.35 -38.47
N ILE A 2 30.71 -18.84 -37.24
CA ILE A 2 30.33 -19.58 -36.02
C ILE A 2 28.91 -19.24 -35.57
N LYS A 3 28.11 -20.29 -35.37
CA LYS A 3 26.95 -20.43 -34.46
C LYS A 3 27.07 -19.55 -33.20
N GLY A 4 26.55 -18.32 -33.27
CA GLY A 4 26.48 -17.36 -32.16
C GLY A 4 25.07 -17.20 -31.59
N GLU A 5 24.18 -18.15 -31.87
CA GLU A 5 22.78 -18.08 -31.49
C GLU A 5 22.50 -18.99 -30.27
N ASP A 6 21.61 -18.53 -29.38
CA ASP A 6 20.84 -19.37 -28.46
C ASP A 6 21.31 -19.57 -27.00
N ARG A 7 22.31 -18.83 -26.49
CA ARG A 7 22.50 -18.75 -25.01
C ARG A 7 21.55 -17.75 -24.36
N THR A 8 21.33 -16.59 -24.96
CA THR A 8 20.46 -15.53 -24.39
C THR A 8 18.97 -15.93 -24.32
N SER A 9 18.51 -16.81 -25.20
CA SER A 9 17.13 -17.32 -25.22
C SER A 9 16.83 -18.28 -24.06
N ARG A 10 17.76 -19.18 -23.70
CA ARG A 10 17.58 -20.17 -22.62
C ARG A 10 17.52 -19.51 -21.25
N TRP A 11 18.40 -18.55 -20.99
CA TRP A 11 18.37 -17.76 -19.75
C TRP A 11 17.08 -16.96 -19.62
N GLY A 12 16.56 -16.44 -20.74
CA GLY A 12 15.26 -15.76 -20.79
C GLY A 12 14.10 -16.67 -20.36
N ARG A 13 14.03 -17.89 -20.89
CA ARG A 13 12.94 -18.84 -20.57
C ARG A 13 12.89 -19.21 -19.09
N ALA A 14 14.03 -19.52 -18.47
CA ALA A 14 14.07 -19.90 -17.05
C ALA A 14 13.58 -18.77 -16.12
N GLU A 15 13.96 -17.52 -16.40
CA GLU A 15 13.50 -16.37 -15.62
C GLU A 15 12.00 -16.08 -15.83
N VAL A 16 11.49 -16.30 -17.05
CA VAL A 16 10.05 -16.22 -17.32
C VAL A 16 9.28 -17.27 -16.52
N HIS A 17 9.73 -18.54 -16.52
CA HIS A 17 9.09 -19.59 -15.72
C HIS A 17 9.09 -19.26 -14.22
N LYS A 18 10.19 -18.75 -13.68
CA LYS A 18 10.25 -18.30 -12.27
C LYS A 18 9.29 -17.14 -12.00
N ALA A 19 9.20 -16.18 -12.92
CA ALA A 19 8.29 -15.04 -12.77
C ALA A 19 6.82 -15.48 -12.80
N VAL A 20 6.46 -16.37 -13.73
CA VAL A 20 5.12 -16.96 -13.81
C VAL A 20 4.81 -17.77 -12.56
N ALA A 21 5.73 -18.62 -12.09
CA ALA A 21 5.53 -19.40 -10.86
C ALA A 21 5.29 -18.49 -9.64
N ARG A 22 6.10 -17.43 -9.48
CA ARG A 22 5.91 -16.43 -8.41
C ARG A 22 4.56 -15.72 -8.52
N PHE A 23 4.14 -15.37 -9.72
CA PHE A 23 2.85 -14.75 -9.96
C PHE A 23 1.69 -15.68 -9.59
N VAL A 24 1.75 -16.96 -9.97
CA VAL A 24 0.75 -17.97 -9.61
C VAL A 24 0.69 -18.16 -8.09
N VAL A 25 1.85 -18.22 -7.42
CA VAL A 25 1.91 -18.32 -5.96
C VAL A 25 1.25 -17.10 -5.29
N ALA A 26 1.55 -15.88 -5.76
CA ALA A 26 0.92 -14.67 -5.24
C ALA A 26 -0.60 -14.69 -5.45
N LEU A 27 -1.08 -15.09 -6.63
CA LEU A 27 -2.50 -15.26 -6.93
C LEU A 27 -3.17 -16.23 -5.96
N LEU A 28 -2.62 -17.43 -5.79
CA LEU A 28 -3.18 -18.46 -4.91
C LEU A 28 -3.25 -17.98 -3.46
N ILE A 29 -2.20 -17.31 -2.97
CA ILE A 29 -2.18 -16.80 -1.59
C ILE A 29 -3.20 -15.67 -1.42
N TYR A 30 -3.27 -14.70 -2.34
CA TYR A 30 -4.25 -13.61 -2.25
C TYR A 30 -5.69 -14.14 -2.33
N SER A 31 -5.98 -15.05 -3.27
CA SER A 31 -7.31 -15.64 -3.37
C SER A 31 -7.66 -16.49 -2.13
N GLY A 32 -6.72 -17.28 -1.62
CA GLY A 32 -6.91 -18.05 -0.39
C GLY A 32 -7.17 -17.16 0.82
N PHE A 33 -6.42 -16.05 0.96
CA PHE A 33 -6.62 -15.09 2.03
C PHE A 33 -7.94 -14.33 1.91
N ALA A 34 -8.33 -13.93 0.69
CA ALA A 34 -9.63 -13.30 0.43
C ALA A 34 -10.79 -14.25 0.79
N VAL A 35 -10.71 -15.52 0.38
CA VAL A 35 -11.71 -16.53 0.74
C VAL A 35 -11.74 -16.72 2.26
N TYR A 36 -10.59 -16.84 2.92
CA TYR A 36 -10.52 -16.94 4.39
C TYR A 36 -11.25 -15.77 5.08
N LEU A 37 -10.97 -14.55 4.63
CA LEU A 37 -11.50 -13.31 5.19
C LEU A 37 -13.03 -13.21 5.08
N TYR A 38 -13.59 -13.55 3.91
CA TYR A 38 -15.02 -13.40 3.62
C TYR A 38 -15.84 -14.66 3.88
N ARG A 39 -15.21 -15.82 4.10
CA ARG A 39 -15.89 -17.11 4.33
C ARG A 39 -16.98 -17.06 5.41
N PRO A 40 -16.81 -16.38 6.56
CA PRO A 40 -17.86 -16.30 7.57
C PRO A 40 -19.17 -15.69 7.05
N HIS A 41 -19.08 -14.82 6.03
CA HIS A 41 -20.17 -14.00 5.52
C HIS A 41 -20.84 -14.58 4.26
N PHE A 42 -20.29 -15.63 3.64
CA PHE A 42 -20.79 -16.19 2.38
C PHE A 42 -22.26 -16.63 2.41
N LYS A 43 -22.78 -17.04 3.56
CA LYS A 43 -24.19 -17.44 3.68
C LYS A 43 -25.16 -16.27 3.47
N GLY A 44 -24.72 -15.05 3.76
CA GLY A 44 -25.50 -13.82 3.56
C GLY A 44 -25.23 -13.14 2.23
N PHE A 45 -24.31 -13.68 1.40
CA PHE A 45 -23.88 -13.00 0.18
C PHE A 45 -24.93 -13.08 -0.93
N ASP A 46 -25.29 -11.91 -1.47
CA ASP A 46 -25.93 -11.82 -2.77
C ASP A 46 -24.93 -12.11 -3.91
N ARG A 47 -25.43 -12.13 -5.15
CA ARG A 47 -24.58 -12.41 -6.33
C ARG A 47 -23.47 -11.38 -6.53
N TRP A 48 -23.66 -10.14 -6.10
CA TRP A 48 -22.72 -9.04 -6.32
C TRP A 48 -21.66 -8.94 -5.23
N GLN A 49 -21.95 -9.37 -4.00
CA GLN A 49 -21.03 -9.37 -2.88
C GLN A 49 -19.86 -10.33 -3.05
N TYR A 50 -19.99 -11.37 -3.89
CA TYR A 50 -18.84 -12.18 -4.33
C TYR A 50 -17.78 -11.35 -5.08
N LEU A 51 -18.15 -10.21 -5.67
CA LEU A 51 -17.16 -9.29 -6.25
C LEU A 51 -16.21 -8.73 -5.19
N LEU A 52 -16.57 -8.65 -3.91
CA LEU A 52 -15.66 -8.17 -2.87
C LEU A 52 -14.40 -9.05 -2.78
N VAL A 53 -14.58 -10.37 -2.81
CA VAL A 53 -13.50 -11.37 -2.78
C VAL A 53 -12.61 -11.25 -4.02
N VAL A 54 -13.24 -11.11 -5.19
CA VAL A 54 -12.55 -10.97 -6.48
C VAL A 54 -11.79 -9.65 -6.54
N ASN A 55 -12.42 -8.54 -6.16
CA ASN A 55 -11.84 -7.20 -6.19
C ASN A 55 -10.60 -7.11 -5.30
N ALA A 56 -10.65 -7.63 -4.06
CA ALA A 56 -9.48 -7.65 -3.17
C ALA A 56 -8.32 -8.43 -3.80
N SER A 57 -8.60 -9.61 -4.36
CA SER A 57 -7.58 -10.45 -5.02
C SER A 57 -6.99 -9.76 -6.26
N VAL A 58 -7.82 -9.18 -7.12
CA VAL A 58 -7.41 -8.50 -8.35
C VAL A 58 -6.64 -7.21 -8.06
N ALA A 59 -7.07 -6.44 -7.05
CA ALA A 59 -6.37 -5.26 -6.57
C ALA A 59 -4.96 -5.62 -6.07
N SER A 60 -4.86 -6.64 -5.20
CA SER A 60 -3.59 -7.11 -4.66
C SER A 60 -2.66 -7.61 -5.75
N LEU A 61 -3.17 -8.40 -6.69
CA LEU A 61 -2.38 -8.96 -7.78
C LEU A 61 -1.89 -7.88 -8.76
N GLY A 62 -2.73 -6.91 -9.08
CA GLY A 62 -2.37 -5.77 -9.91
C GLY A 62 -1.28 -4.93 -9.26
N CYS A 63 -1.41 -4.62 -7.97
CA CYS A 63 -0.40 -3.87 -7.23
C CYS A 63 0.90 -4.68 -7.06
N TYR A 64 0.81 -6.00 -6.83
CA TYR A 64 1.97 -6.89 -6.84
C TYR A 64 2.75 -6.76 -8.14
N LEU A 65 2.08 -6.95 -9.29
CA LEU A 65 2.69 -6.84 -10.61
C LEU A 65 3.30 -5.46 -10.85
N LEU A 66 2.52 -4.40 -10.62
CA LEU A 66 2.97 -3.03 -10.81
C LEU A 66 4.22 -2.71 -9.96
N SER A 67 4.24 -3.15 -8.70
CA SER A 67 5.36 -2.93 -7.79
C SER A 67 6.66 -3.60 -8.25
N ARG A 68 6.61 -4.69 -9.04
CA ARG A 68 7.80 -5.37 -9.60
C ARG A 68 8.70 -4.44 -10.40
N ARG A 69 8.16 -3.31 -10.88
CA ARG A 69 8.92 -2.29 -11.60
C ARG A 69 9.96 -1.58 -10.72
N TRP A 70 9.69 -1.44 -9.41
CA TRP A 70 10.53 -0.73 -8.44
C TRP A 70 11.04 -1.60 -7.29
N VAL A 71 10.35 -2.71 -7.00
CA VAL A 71 10.65 -3.64 -5.92
C VAL A 71 11.15 -4.97 -6.53
N ALA A 72 12.36 -5.37 -6.19
CA ALA A 72 13.01 -6.54 -6.76
C ALA A 72 12.61 -7.83 -6.06
N GLY A 73 12.41 -7.78 -4.74
CA GLY A 73 12.10 -8.95 -3.92
C GLY A 73 10.65 -9.41 -4.05
N PHE A 74 10.43 -10.73 -4.06
CA PHE A 74 9.10 -11.34 -4.22
C PHE A 74 8.18 -10.94 -3.06
N PHE A 75 8.65 -11.14 -1.83
CA PHE A 75 7.89 -10.92 -0.61
C PHE A 75 7.56 -9.44 -0.42
N GLU A 76 8.45 -8.55 -0.81
CA GLU A 76 8.28 -7.10 -0.70
C GLU A 76 7.24 -6.57 -1.70
N SER A 77 7.24 -7.10 -2.93
CA SER A 77 6.15 -6.87 -3.88
C SER A 77 4.85 -7.50 -3.42
N PHE A 78 4.92 -8.68 -2.79
CA PHE A 78 3.75 -9.34 -2.22
C PHE A 78 3.14 -8.52 -1.09
N LEU A 79 3.96 -7.92 -0.23
CA LEU A 79 3.50 -6.99 0.80
C LEU A 79 2.82 -5.77 0.20
N ALA A 80 3.40 -5.16 -0.85
CA ALA A 80 2.78 -4.03 -1.54
C ALA A 80 1.38 -4.39 -2.06
N GLY A 81 1.25 -5.57 -2.70
CA GLY A 81 -0.07 -6.06 -3.13
C GLY A 81 -1.03 -6.30 -1.97
N ALA A 82 -0.56 -6.87 -0.86
CA ALA A 82 -1.39 -7.11 0.32
C ALA A 82 -1.90 -5.79 0.94
N ILE A 83 -1.01 -4.80 1.12
CA ILE A 83 -1.37 -3.47 1.64
C ILE A 83 -2.42 -2.79 0.77
N TYR A 84 -2.32 -2.93 -0.55
CA TYR A 84 -3.27 -2.28 -1.45
C TYR A 84 -4.64 -2.95 -1.45
N GLY A 85 -4.70 -4.25 -1.74
CA GLY A 85 -5.98 -4.95 -1.96
C GLY A 85 -6.68 -5.41 -0.69
N PHE A 86 -5.94 -5.63 0.40
CA PHE A 86 -6.50 -5.95 1.72
C PHE A 86 -6.32 -4.80 2.71
N GLY A 87 -5.93 -3.61 2.26
CA GLY A 87 -5.80 -2.45 3.15
C GLY A 87 -7.14 -1.92 3.63
N PRO A 88 -7.15 -1.09 4.69
CA PRO A 88 -8.38 -0.49 5.22
C PRO A 88 -9.24 0.20 4.16
N LEU A 89 -8.62 0.91 3.21
CA LEU A 89 -9.36 1.57 2.13
C LEU A 89 -10.09 0.57 1.23
N ALA A 90 -9.41 -0.45 0.73
CA ALA A 90 -10.00 -1.41 -0.19
C ALA A 90 -11.11 -2.24 0.47
N LEU A 91 -10.88 -2.72 1.69
CA LEU A 91 -11.88 -3.46 2.46
C LEU A 91 -13.05 -2.55 2.87
N GLY A 92 -12.77 -1.30 3.23
CA GLY A 92 -13.78 -0.32 3.61
C GLY A 92 -14.74 0.09 2.51
N LEU A 93 -14.41 -0.19 1.24
CA LEU A 93 -15.35 0.00 0.12
C LEU A 93 -16.48 -1.02 0.11
N ALA A 94 -16.40 -2.10 0.90
CA ALA A 94 -17.48 -3.06 1.06
C ALA A 94 -18.77 -2.44 1.62
N LYS A 95 -18.67 -1.30 2.31
CA LYS A 95 -19.83 -0.53 2.80
C LYS A 95 -20.61 0.18 1.68
N PHE A 96 -20.03 0.26 0.49
CA PHE A 96 -20.67 0.82 -0.69
C PHE A 96 -21.07 -0.28 -1.67
N HIS A 97 -21.45 0.10 -2.89
CA HIS A 97 -21.78 -0.87 -3.91
C HIS A 97 -20.54 -1.71 -4.29
N PRO A 98 -20.64 -3.04 -4.48
CA PRO A 98 -19.49 -3.90 -4.79
C PRO A 98 -18.68 -3.48 -6.04
N THR A 99 -19.29 -2.74 -6.98
CA THR A 99 -18.60 -2.19 -8.16
C THR A 99 -17.63 -1.05 -7.81
N ALA A 100 -17.74 -0.42 -6.64
CA ALA A 100 -16.76 0.54 -6.15
C ALA A 100 -15.38 -0.11 -5.96
N GLY A 101 -15.38 -1.32 -5.37
CA GLY A 101 -14.18 -2.13 -5.22
C GLY A 101 -13.57 -2.53 -6.56
N PHE A 102 -14.39 -2.74 -7.59
CA PHE A 102 -13.91 -3.10 -8.94
C PHE A 102 -13.10 -1.96 -9.57
N LEU A 103 -13.57 -0.72 -9.42
CA LEU A 103 -12.85 0.45 -9.92
C LEU A 103 -11.48 0.58 -9.25
N VAL A 104 -11.41 0.41 -7.92
CA VAL A 104 -10.14 0.39 -7.18
C VAL A 104 -9.25 -0.77 -7.61
N ALA A 105 -9.81 -1.96 -7.78
CA ALA A 105 -9.07 -3.13 -8.23
C ALA A 105 -8.44 -2.95 -9.61
N ALA A 106 -9.06 -2.15 -10.50
CA ALA A 106 -8.56 -1.88 -11.84
C ALA A 106 -7.37 -0.89 -11.87
N ILE A 107 -7.26 0.03 -10.90
CA ILE A 107 -6.25 1.12 -10.93
C ILE A 107 -4.81 0.61 -11.16
N PRO A 108 -4.29 -0.40 -10.42
CA PRO A 108 -2.92 -0.87 -10.65
C PRO A 108 -2.70 -1.42 -12.06
N TRP A 109 -3.70 -2.10 -12.63
CA TRP A 109 -3.65 -2.67 -13.96
C TRP A 109 -3.60 -1.58 -15.04
N LEU A 110 -4.32 -0.48 -14.84
CA LEU A 110 -4.32 0.65 -15.75
C LEU A 110 -2.97 1.39 -15.77
N PHE A 111 -2.18 1.31 -14.69
CA PHE A 111 -0.80 1.82 -14.67
C PHE A 111 0.23 0.85 -15.27
N CYS A 112 -0.06 -0.45 -15.39
CA CYS A 112 0.88 -1.44 -15.92
C CYS A 112 1.38 -1.11 -17.34
N PRO A 113 0.54 -0.71 -18.32
CA PRO A 113 1.00 -0.29 -19.64
C PRO A 113 2.01 0.86 -19.60
N ALA A 114 1.82 1.85 -18.72
CA ALA A 114 2.77 2.95 -18.57
C ALA A 114 4.09 2.49 -17.92
N ALA A 115 4.00 1.63 -16.91
CA ALA A 115 5.15 1.14 -16.14
C ALA A 115 6.04 0.19 -16.95
N PHE A 116 5.42 -0.72 -17.72
CA PHE A 116 6.08 -1.79 -18.49
C PHE A 116 6.13 -1.53 -20.00
N GLY A 117 5.50 -0.46 -20.47
CA GLY A 117 5.36 -0.13 -21.88
C GLY A 117 6.67 0.11 -22.65
N PRO A 118 6.54 0.48 -23.94
CA PRO A 118 7.59 0.30 -24.92
C PRO A 118 8.89 1.02 -24.57
N ARG A 119 10.00 0.41 -24.99
CA ARG A 119 11.37 0.92 -24.82
C ARG A 119 11.75 1.78 -26.05
N ALA A 120 12.77 2.63 -25.89
CA ALA A 120 13.34 3.47 -26.96
C ALA A 120 12.38 4.49 -27.61
N ARG A 121 12.04 4.35 -28.90
CA ARG A 121 11.41 5.38 -29.75
C ARG A 121 10.02 5.81 -29.25
N TRP A 122 9.32 4.96 -28.52
CA TRP A 122 7.95 5.18 -28.07
C TRP A 122 7.85 5.58 -26.60
N ARG A 123 8.92 6.13 -26.00
CA ARG A 123 8.91 6.56 -24.59
C ARG A 123 7.84 7.61 -24.30
N LEU A 124 7.53 8.48 -25.26
CA LEU A 124 6.50 9.52 -25.11
C LEU A 124 5.10 8.94 -24.91
N LEU A 125 4.80 7.75 -25.42
CA LEU A 125 3.51 7.07 -25.19
C LEU A 125 3.27 6.71 -23.72
N ARG A 126 4.30 6.72 -22.87
CA ARG A 126 4.13 6.45 -21.43
C ARG A 126 3.34 7.54 -20.72
N ILE A 127 3.39 8.78 -21.22
CA ILE A 127 2.67 9.91 -20.62
C ILE A 127 1.15 9.72 -20.76
N PRO A 128 0.58 9.55 -21.97
CA PRO A 128 -0.86 9.29 -22.10
C PRO A 128 -1.27 7.97 -21.45
N LEU A 129 -0.42 6.92 -21.50
CA LEU A 129 -0.71 5.67 -20.79
C LEU A 129 -0.75 5.84 -19.27
N ALA A 130 0.03 6.77 -18.69
CA ALA A 130 -0.01 7.05 -17.26
C ALA A 130 -1.28 7.83 -16.85
N ALA A 131 -1.92 8.53 -17.78
CA ALA A 131 -3.20 9.20 -17.58
C ALA A 131 -4.41 8.26 -17.75
N LEU A 132 -4.20 7.03 -18.23
CA LEU A 132 -5.27 6.04 -18.46
C LEU A 132 -6.15 5.79 -17.22
N PRO A 133 -5.61 5.63 -15.99
CA PRO A 133 -6.45 5.46 -14.80
C PRO A 133 -7.42 6.62 -14.58
N LEU A 134 -6.99 7.86 -14.80
CA LEU A 134 -7.85 9.04 -14.66
C LEU A 134 -8.96 9.04 -15.71
N LEU A 135 -8.63 8.74 -16.96
CA LEU A 135 -9.61 8.65 -18.04
C LEU A 135 -10.67 7.58 -17.77
N VAL A 136 -10.26 6.39 -17.33
CA VAL A 136 -11.19 5.30 -16.99
C VAL A 136 -12.08 5.66 -15.80
N ILE A 137 -11.53 6.30 -14.76
CA ILE A 137 -12.33 6.79 -13.62
C ILE A 137 -13.39 7.79 -14.10
N ILE A 138 -13.01 8.78 -14.90
CA ILE A 138 -13.95 9.79 -15.44
C ILE A 138 -15.06 9.10 -16.25
N LEU A 139 -14.70 8.24 -17.21
CA LEU A 139 -15.67 7.53 -18.04
C LEU A 139 -16.59 6.63 -17.21
N PHE A 140 -16.05 5.93 -16.21
CA PHE A 140 -16.83 5.05 -15.35
C PHE A 140 -17.88 5.83 -14.55
N PHE A 141 -17.53 6.96 -13.94
CA PHE A 141 -18.49 7.79 -13.21
C PHE A 141 -19.52 8.43 -14.15
N GLN A 142 -19.12 8.90 -15.33
CA GLN A 142 -20.05 9.46 -16.32
C GLN A 142 -21.05 8.42 -16.84
N VAL A 143 -20.60 7.20 -17.14
CA VAL A 143 -21.48 6.11 -17.57
C VAL A 143 -22.40 5.71 -16.42
N SER A 144 -21.88 5.57 -15.21
CA SER A 144 -22.69 5.18 -14.04
C SER A 144 -23.76 6.23 -13.73
N ALA A 145 -23.42 7.52 -13.81
CA ALA A 145 -24.37 8.63 -13.64
C ALA A 145 -25.53 8.58 -14.65
N ARG A 146 -25.28 8.18 -15.91
CA ARG A 146 -26.35 7.98 -16.91
C ARG A 146 -27.34 6.88 -16.55
N PHE A 147 -26.89 5.88 -15.79
CA PHE A 147 -27.74 4.80 -15.28
C PHE A 147 -28.29 5.07 -13.88
N GLY A 148 -28.04 6.26 -13.30
CA GLY A 148 -28.43 6.58 -11.92
C GLY A 148 -27.68 5.74 -10.87
N LEU A 149 -26.56 5.12 -11.24
CA LEU A 149 -25.73 4.33 -10.35
C LEU A 149 -24.55 5.18 -9.87
N TYR A 150 -24.42 5.33 -8.55
CA TYR A 150 -23.27 5.99 -7.93
C TYR A 150 -22.59 4.99 -7.01
N PRO A 151 -21.59 4.23 -7.52
CA PRO A 151 -20.94 3.19 -6.73
C PRO A 151 -20.34 3.71 -5.42
N ILE A 152 -19.95 4.98 -5.41
CA ILE A 152 -19.49 5.72 -4.24
C ILE A 152 -20.23 7.07 -4.23
N PRO A 153 -20.73 7.55 -3.06
CA PRO A 153 -21.36 8.86 -2.97
C PRO A 153 -20.43 9.98 -3.44
N ILE A 154 -20.92 10.84 -4.33
CA ILE A 154 -20.13 11.93 -4.94
C ILE A 154 -19.70 12.98 -3.91
N ARG A 155 -20.57 13.22 -2.91
CA ARG A 155 -20.32 14.20 -1.83
C ARG A 155 -19.38 13.69 -0.73
N LEU A 156 -18.90 12.46 -0.86
CA LEU A 156 -18.01 11.87 0.14
C LEU A 156 -16.59 12.41 -0.05
N LYS A 157 -16.31 13.50 0.66
CA LYS A 157 -15.00 14.14 0.71
C LYS A 157 -14.16 13.55 1.84
N LEU A 158 -12.83 13.52 1.65
CA LEU A 158 -11.91 13.24 2.74
C LEU A 158 -11.80 14.47 3.64
N GLU A 159 -12.19 14.34 4.91
CA GLU A 159 -11.91 15.38 5.89
C GLU A 159 -10.53 15.16 6.53
N PHE A 160 -9.89 16.23 7.02
CA PHE A 160 -8.66 16.07 7.80
C PHE A 160 -8.89 15.21 9.06
N ALA A 161 -10.12 15.21 9.59
CA ALA A 161 -10.52 14.32 10.68
C ALA A 161 -10.46 12.84 10.28
N ASP A 162 -10.73 12.50 9.02
CA ASP A 162 -10.68 11.11 8.54
C ASP A 162 -9.24 10.56 8.52
N LEU A 163 -8.23 11.43 8.45
CA LEU A 163 -6.83 11.02 8.57
C LEU A 163 -6.48 10.44 9.94
N THR A 164 -7.33 10.63 10.95
CA THR A 164 -7.20 9.89 12.21
C THR A 164 -7.36 8.38 12.01
N GLY A 165 -8.03 7.95 10.92
CA GLY A 165 -8.09 6.57 10.47
C GLY A 165 -6.73 5.99 10.08
N ILE A 166 -5.73 6.83 9.77
CA ILE A 166 -4.34 6.39 9.57
C ILE A 166 -3.75 5.88 10.89
N LEU A 167 -4.14 6.48 12.02
CA LEU A 167 -3.66 6.08 13.34
C LEU A 167 -4.37 4.81 13.84
N ALA A 168 -5.67 4.71 13.61
CA ALA A 168 -6.51 3.63 14.13
C ALA A 168 -7.62 3.26 13.12
N PRO A 169 -7.31 2.47 12.08
CA PRO A 169 -8.27 2.12 11.04
C PRO A 169 -9.48 1.35 11.59
N THR A 170 -9.31 0.55 12.63
CA THR A 170 -10.39 -0.24 13.26
C THR A 170 -11.48 0.63 13.90
N ILE A 171 -11.10 1.82 14.40
CA ILE A 171 -12.05 2.80 14.96
C ILE A 171 -12.87 3.44 13.85
N ALA A 172 -12.21 3.79 12.74
CA ALA A 172 -12.89 4.35 11.58
C ALA A 172 -13.92 3.35 11.01
N ALA A 173 -13.61 2.05 11.01
CA ALA A 173 -14.56 1.01 10.61
C ALA A 173 -15.81 1.05 11.49
N LYS A 174 -15.61 1.10 12.82
CA LYS A 174 -16.70 1.11 13.80
C LYS A 174 -17.57 2.38 13.73
N ARG A 175 -17.00 3.51 13.33
CA ARG A 175 -17.75 4.78 13.17
C ARG A 175 -18.47 4.89 11.83
N HIS A 176 -18.38 3.87 10.99
CA HIS A 176 -18.84 3.91 9.59
C HIS A 176 -18.21 5.07 8.77
N THR A 177 -17.10 5.65 9.25
CA THR A 177 -16.39 6.71 8.52
C THR A 177 -15.59 6.13 7.36
N THR A 178 -15.07 7.00 6.50
CA THR A 178 -14.22 6.56 5.39
C THR A 178 -12.95 5.92 5.96
N LEU A 179 -12.75 4.65 5.62
CA LEU A 179 -11.59 3.90 6.08
C LEU A 179 -10.35 4.34 5.29
N THR A 180 -9.72 5.41 5.76
CA THR A 180 -8.55 5.98 5.11
C THR A 180 -7.35 5.65 5.99
N GLY A 181 -6.46 4.78 5.51
CA GLY A 181 -5.34 4.34 6.35
C GLY A 181 -4.56 3.15 5.85
N PHE A 182 -3.52 2.84 6.61
CA PHE A 182 -2.70 1.64 6.51
C PHE A 182 -2.80 0.90 7.85
N TYR A 183 -2.48 -0.39 7.85
CA TYR A 183 -2.23 -1.10 9.10
C TYR A 183 -1.02 -0.48 9.82
N HIS A 184 -0.99 -0.66 11.13
CA HIS A 184 -0.06 -0.01 12.05
C HIS A 184 1.40 -0.33 11.70
N VAL A 185 1.75 -1.61 11.58
CA VAL A 185 3.10 -2.10 11.33
C VAL A 185 3.61 -1.72 9.94
N PRO A 186 2.82 -1.81 8.85
CA PRO A 186 3.21 -1.28 7.53
C PRO A 186 3.58 0.21 7.46
N ILE A 187 3.28 1.02 8.47
CA ILE A 187 3.77 2.41 8.52
C ILE A 187 5.31 2.44 8.60
N ALA A 188 5.94 1.50 9.29
CA ALA A 188 7.39 1.42 9.37
C ALA A 188 8.08 1.25 7.99
N PRO A 189 7.76 0.22 7.18
CA PRO A 189 8.29 0.12 5.83
C PRO A 189 7.83 1.28 4.94
N LEU A 190 6.66 1.88 5.15
CA LEU A 190 6.27 3.09 4.41
C LEU A 190 7.24 4.26 4.67
N ILE A 191 7.55 4.56 5.93
CA ILE A 191 8.51 5.62 6.32
C ILE A 191 9.89 5.34 5.68
N MET A 192 10.37 4.09 5.78
CA MET A 192 11.64 3.69 5.18
C MET A 192 11.60 3.82 3.64
N GLY A 193 10.48 3.47 3.03
CA GLY A 193 10.25 3.58 1.60
C GLY A 193 10.32 5.01 1.11
N VAL A 194 9.63 5.93 1.81
CA VAL A 194 9.69 7.37 1.55
C VAL A 194 11.13 7.88 1.69
N ALA A 195 11.85 7.51 2.75
CA ALA A 195 13.23 7.92 2.95
C ALA A 195 14.15 7.47 1.79
N VAL A 196 14.02 6.22 1.35
CA VAL A 196 14.78 5.68 0.21
C VAL A 196 14.40 6.35 -1.11
N PHE A 197 13.13 6.71 -1.29
CA PHE A 197 12.68 7.41 -2.50
C PHE A 197 13.15 8.86 -2.56
N LEU A 198 13.23 9.55 -1.42
CA LEU A 198 13.67 10.94 -1.31
C LEU A 198 15.20 11.10 -1.24
N ALA A 199 15.96 10.05 -0.88
CA ALA A 199 17.42 10.12 -0.78
C ALA A 199 18.13 10.65 -2.06
N PRO A 200 17.76 10.23 -3.29
CA PRO A 200 18.31 10.79 -4.51
C PRO A 200 18.00 12.28 -4.69
N LEU A 201 16.85 12.75 -4.22
CA LEU A 201 16.43 14.15 -4.31
C LEU A 201 17.29 15.05 -3.42
N LYS A 202 17.60 14.60 -2.20
CA LYS A 202 18.54 15.30 -1.31
C LYS A 202 19.91 15.45 -1.97
N LEU A 203 20.37 14.41 -2.67
CA LEU A 203 21.67 14.40 -3.34
C LEU A 203 21.74 15.37 -4.53
N LEU A 204 20.60 15.66 -5.18
CA LEU A 204 20.49 16.69 -6.21
C LEU A 204 20.66 18.10 -5.62
N PHE A 205 20.10 18.37 -4.44
CA PHE A 205 20.19 19.68 -3.79
C PHE A 205 21.55 19.96 -3.15
N THR A 206 22.28 18.92 -2.71
CA THR A 206 23.55 19.11 -1.95
C THR A 206 24.83 19.20 -2.83
N GLY A 207 24.71 19.35 -4.15
CA GLY A 207 25.76 19.97 -4.99
C GLY A 207 27.15 19.31 -5.06
N GLY A 208 27.28 17.98 -5.00
CA GLY A 208 28.58 17.29 -5.01
C GLY A 208 28.92 16.51 -6.30
N VAL A 209 29.88 17.04 -7.07
CA VAL A 209 30.70 16.47 -8.17
C VAL A 209 29.95 15.78 -9.33
N ALA A 210 29.97 16.49 -10.47
CA ALA A 210 29.27 16.28 -11.74
C ALA A 210 29.23 14.85 -12.34
N GLN A 211 30.11 13.93 -11.94
CA GLN A 211 30.17 12.58 -12.51
C GLN A 211 29.21 11.59 -11.84
N ARG A 212 28.83 11.81 -10.57
CA ARG A 212 27.83 10.99 -9.87
C ARG A 212 26.39 11.39 -10.24
N VAL A 213 26.21 12.49 -10.96
CA VAL A 213 24.91 13.07 -11.34
C VAL A 213 24.23 12.28 -12.46
N ARG A 214 24.97 11.75 -13.44
CA ARG A 214 24.34 11.16 -14.64
C ARG A 214 23.59 9.85 -14.37
N SER A 215 24.14 8.97 -13.52
CA SER A 215 23.49 7.70 -13.16
C SER A 215 22.38 7.88 -12.13
N THR A 216 22.51 8.86 -11.22
CA THR A 216 21.52 9.17 -10.18
C THR A 216 20.34 9.97 -10.73
N ALA A 217 20.55 10.87 -11.69
CA ALA A 217 19.49 11.65 -12.33
C ALA A 217 18.46 10.75 -13.04
N ALA A 218 18.92 9.72 -13.78
CA ALA A 218 18.01 8.78 -14.43
C ALA A 218 17.15 7.99 -13.42
N LEU A 219 17.70 7.68 -12.25
CA LEU A 219 16.95 7.03 -11.17
C LEU A 219 15.97 8.00 -10.49
N ALA A 220 16.41 9.25 -10.24
CA ALA A 220 15.59 10.30 -9.65
C ALA A 220 14.38 10.63 -10.53
N ILE A 221 14.56 10.80 -11.84
CA ILE A 221 13.46 11.07 -12.79
C ILE A 221 12.42 9.94 -12.77
N ARG A 222 12.87 8.68 -12.73
CA ARG A 222 11.96 7.52 -12.67
C ARG A 222 11.16 7.47 -11.37
N ARG A 223 11.71 7.98 -10.28
CA ARG A 223 11.06 8.03 -8.95
C ARG A 223 10.16 9.25 -8.80
N PHE A 224 10.52 10.36 -9.43
CA PHE A 224 9.76 11.60 -9.43
C PHE A 224 8.33 11.39 -9.96
N GLY A 225 8.16 10.57 -11.00
CA GLY A 225 6.84 10.25 -11.54
C GLY A 225 5.86 9.69 -10.51
N ILE A 226 6.29 8.76 -9.64
CA ILE A 226 5.42 8.23 -8.57
C ILE A 226 5.08 9.31 -7.55
N ILE A 227 6.06 10.12 -7.14
CA ILE A 227 5.83 11.20 -6.17
C ILE A 227 4.85 12.24 -6.72
N ALA A 228 4.99 12.60 -7.99
CA ALA A 228 4.09 13.53 -8.66
C ALA A 228 2.66 12.98 -8.76
N ILE A 229 2.50 11.71 -9.15
CA ILE A 229 1.19 11.03 -9.18
C ILE A 229 0.58 10.98 -7.78
N PHE A 230 1.36 10.60 -6.77
CA PHE A 230 0.93 10.57 -5.37
C PHE A 230 0.48 11.95 -4.88
N ALA A 231 1.26 13.00 -5.14
CA ALA A 231 0.93 14.36 -4.72
C ALA A 231 -0.36 14.85 -5.40
N ALA A 232 -0.48 14.70 -6.72
CA ALA A 232 -1.67 15.11 -7.46
C ALA A 232 -2.92 14.35 -7.01
N ALA A 233 -2.84 13.02 -6.87
CA ALA A 233 -3.95 12.19 -6.40
C ALA A 233 -4.38 12.54 -4.97
N THR A 234 -3.41 12.84 -4.08
CA THR A 234 -3.71 13.25 -2.71
C THR A 234 -4.42 14.59 -2.69
N VAL A 235 -3.93 15.59 -3.44
CA VAL A 235 -4.60 16.90 -3.54
C VAL A 235 -6.03 16.73 -4.04
N LEU A 236 -6.25 15.96 -5.11
CA LEU A 236 -7.59 15.70 -5.65
C LEU A 236 -8.51 14.98 -4.65
N ALA A 237 -7.98 14.16 -3.75
CA ALA A 237 -8.78 13.49 -2.72
C ALA A 237 -9.33 14.46 -1.64
N PHE A 238 -8.68 15.60 -1.42
CA PHE A 238 -9.12 16.65 -0.50
C PHE A 238 -9.87 17.80 -1.17
N CYS A 239 -9.90 17.84 -2.51
CA CYS A 239 -10.72 18.79 -3.24
C CYS A 239 -12.20 18.38 -3.19
N ASP A 240 -13.09 19.33 -3.50
CA ASP A 240 -14.50 19.02 -3.70
C ASP A 240 -14.68 18.13 -4.95
N SER A 241 -15.83 17.48 -5.06
CA SER A 241 -16.14 16.60 -6.19
C SER A 241 -15.94 17.33 -7.53
N TYR A 242 -15.05 16.80 -8.36
CA TYR A 242 -14.76 17.33 -9.69
C TYR A 242 -15.38 16.40 -10.73
N LEU A 243 -16.18 16.95 -11.66
CA LEU A 243 -16.89 16.19 -12.72
C LEU A 243 -17.79 15.06 -12.18
N ASP A 244 -18.45 15.28 -11.03
CA ASP A 244 -19.28 14.29 -10.35
C ASP A 244 -18.52 13.00 -9.95
N ILE A 245 -17.20 13.10 -9.78
CA ILE A 245 -16.36 12.00 -9.30
C ILE A 245 -16.18 12.13 -7.80
N SER A 246 -16.40 11.02 -7.08
CA SER A 246 -16.16 10.96 -5.64
C SER A 246 -14.67 11.13 -5.31
N PRO A 247 -14.26 12.14 -4.52
CA PRO A 247 -12.86 12.41 -4.21
C PRO A 247 -12.08 11.20 -3.65
N ILE A 248 -12.76 10.32 -2.92
CA ILE A 248 -12.14 9.13 -2.30
C ILE A 248 -11.51 8.17 -3.33
N ILE A 249 -11.96 8.18 -4.59
CA ILE A 249 -11.35 7.31 -5.62
C ILE A 249 -9.93 7.76 -5.95
N PHE A 250 -9.65 9.06 -5.90
CA PHE A 250 -8.30 9.58 -6.10
C PHE A 250 -7.39 9.18 -4.94
N PHE A 251 -7.94 9.06 -3.73
CA PHE A 251 -7.20 8.53 -2.59
C PHE A 251 -6.72 7.09 -2.82
N ALA A 252 -7.45 6.26 -3.57
CA ALA A 252 -6.99 4.92 -3.93
C ALA A 252 -5.70 4.94 -4.78
N ILE A 253 -5.49 5.96 -5.61
CA ILE A 253 -4.22 6.13 -6.34
C ILE A 253 -3.08 6.48 -5.36
N SER A 254 -3.35 7.33 -4.37
CA SER A 254 -2.38 7.63 -3.31
C SER A 254 -2.03 6.39 -2.47
N THR A 255 -3.03 5.59 -2.09
CA THR A 255 -2.85 4.32 -1.37
C THR A 255 -2.03 3.33 -2.18
N LEU A 256 -2.23 3.26 -3.50
CA LEU A 256 -1.41 2.46 -4.40
C LEU A 256 0.07 2.88 -4.35
N CYS A 257 0.35 4.18 -4.44
CA CYS A 257 1.69 4.71 -4.36
C CYS A 257 2.36 4.39 -3.01
N CYS A 258 1.64 4.63 -1.90
CA CYS A 258 2.12 4.28 -0.57
C CYS A 258 2.37 2.78 -0.40
N SER A 259 1.52 1.92 -0.98
CA SER A 259 1.70 0.47 -0.93
C SER A 259 2.99 0.04 -1.65
N ILE A 260 3.28 0.63 -2.81
CA ILE A 260 4.54 0.41 -3.54
C ILE A 260 5.74 0.94 -2.73
N LEU A 261 5.62 2.12 -2.11
CA LEU A 261 6.65 2.68 -1.25
C LEU A 261 6.92 1.79 -0.03
N ALA A 262 5.87 1.24 0.60
CA ALA A 262 6.00 0.29 1.69
C ALA A 262 6.73 -0.99 1.23
N GLY A 263 6.40 -1.55 0.06
CA GLY A 263 7.17 -2.65 -0.52
C GLY A 263 8.66 -2.29 -0.72
N ALA A 264 8.96 -1.11 -1.26
CA ALA A 264 10.33 -0.65 -1.43
C ALA A 264 11.06 -0.44 -0.10
N GLY A 265 10.37 0.08 0.92
CA GLY A 265 10.93 0.27 2.25
C GLY A 265 11.13 -1.04 3.00
N MET A 266 10.25 -2.02 2.82
CA MET A 266 10.46 -3.38 3.33
C MET A 266 11.75 -3.98 2.75
N GLN A 267 11.99 -3.82 1.45
CA GLN A 267 13.23 -4.26 0.82
C GLN A 267 14.45 -3.56 1.45
N ALA A 268 14.32 -2.28 1.76
CA ALA A 268 15.36 -1.51 2.44
C ALA A 268 15.58 -1.96 3.89
N LEU A 269 14.53 -2.27 4.65
CA LEU A 269 14.62 -2.80 6.01
C LEU A 269 15.33 -4.17 6.03
N VAL A 270 15.00 -5.06 5.09
CA VAL A 270 15.66 -6.36 4.94
C VAL A 270 17.14 -6.19 4.61
N ALA A 271 17.46 -5.26 3.71
CA ALA A 271 18.82 -4.98 3.27
C ALA A 271 19.63 -4.08 4.23
N ALA A 272 19.01 -3.53 5.27
CA ALA A 272 19.60 -2.49 6.11
C ALA A 272 20.93 -2.93 6.75
N GLY A 273 21.97 -2.12 6.55
CA GLY A 273 23.30 -2.34 7.10
C GLY A 273 23.63 -1.38 8.25
N PRO A 274 24.88 -1.41 8.75
CA PRO A 274 25.35 -0.48 9.77
C PRO A 274 25.27 1.00 9.35
N ALA A 275 25.26 1.28 8.04
CA ALA A 275 25.09 2.63 7.49
C ALA A 275 23.65 3.16 7.67
N ASP A 276 22.65 2.26 7.67
CA ASP A 276 21.23 2.61 7.73
C ASP A 276 20.71 2.72 9.17
N ARG A 277 21.57 2.54 10.18
CA ARG A 277 21.20 2.52 11.61
C ARG A 277 20.42 3.76 12.05
N ARG A 278 20.73 4.94 11.49
CA ARG A 278 20.02 6.18 11.83
C ARG A 278 18.56 6.15 11.34
N TRP A 279 18.33 5.60 10.16
CA TRP A 279 16.99 5.44 9.60
C TRP A 279 16.19 4.40 10.37
N LEU A 280 16.80 3.25 10.73
CA LEU A 280 16.15 2.25 11.57
C LEU A 280 15.73 2.82 12.93
N LEU A 281 16.62 3.58 13.58
CA LEU A 281 16.32 4.23 14.86
C LEU A 281 15.20 5.27 14.70
N LEU A 282 15.26 6.12 13.68
CA LEU A 282 14.23 7.10 13.41
C LEU A 282 12.86 6.45 13.20
N THR A 283 12.78 5.40 12.38
CA THR A 283 11.51 4.69 12.15
C THR A 283 11.00 4.03 13.43
N SER A 284 11.88 3.43 14.25
CA SER A 284 11.51 2.86 15.55
C SER A 284 10.97 3.93 16.51
N ILE A 285 11.61 5.10 16.59
CA ILE A 285 11.14 6.24 17.39
C ILE A 285 9.77 6.73 16.93
N VAL A 286 9.56 6.89 15.61
CA VAL A 286 8.26 7.33 15.07
C VAL A 286 7.16 6.32 15.44
N MET A 287 7.42 5.02 15.28
CA MET A 287 6.46 3.98 15.70
C MET A 287 6.19 4.03 17.20
N GLY A 288 7.20 4.26 18.04
CA GLY A 288 7.03 4.44 19.48
C GLY A 288 6.19 5.67 19.84
N ILE A 289 6.38 6.80 19.15
CA ILE A 289 5.56 8.01 19.32
C ILE A 289 4.11 7.71 18.94
N LEU A 290 3.86 7.02 17.81
CA LEU A 290 2.51 6.62 17.40
C LEU A 290 1.84 5.71 18.45
N ALA A 291 2.58 4.78 19.06
CA ALA A 291 2.08 3.96 20.16
C ALA A 291 1.66 4.79 21.38
N VAL A 292 2.49 5.76 21.80
CA VAL A 292 2.19 6.66 22.92
C VAL A 292 0.99 7.54 22.61
N VAL A 293 0.92 8.13 21.42
CA VAL A 293 -0.22 8.95 20.99
C VAL A 293 -1.51 8.14 21.00
N ALA A 294 -1.48 6.90 20.48
CA ALA A 294 -2.65 6.01 20.52
C ALA A 294 -3.09 5.70 21.96
N LEU A 295 -2.15 5.45 22.87
CA LEU A 295 -2.45 5.20 24.29
C LEU A 295 -3.02 6.44 25.00
N LEU A 296 -2.47 7.63 24.75
CA LEU A 296 -2.98 8.88 25.31
C LEU A 296 -4.39 9.22 24.79
N LEU A 297 -4.66 8.90 23.52
CA LEU A 297 -6.02 8.99 23.00
C LEU A 297 -6.93 7.97 23.69
N ALA A 298 -6.45 6.74 23.93
CA ALA A 298 -7.22 5.70 24.61
C ALA A 298 -7.65 6.14 26.02
N THR A 299 -6.71 6.69 26.81
CA THR A 299 -7.02 7.19 28.16
C THR A 299 -8.02 8.33 28.13
N LYS A 300 -7.91 9.25 27.15
CA LYS A 300 -8.90 10.31 26.97
C LYS A 300 -10.29 9.76 26.69
N TYR A 301 -10.42 8.71 25.88
CA TYR A 301 -11.72 8.07 25.61
C TYR A 301 -12.28 7.33 26.83
N PHE A 302 -11.45 6.63 27.61
CA PHE A 302 -11.91 5.99 28.86
C PHE A 302 -12.36 7.01 29.93
N GLN A 303 -11.75 8.19 29.96
CA GLN A 303 -12.14 9.26 30.88
C GLN A 303 -13.36 10.06 30.40
N SER A 304 -13.66 10.01 29.09
CA SER A 304 -14.77 10.76 28.49
C SER A 304 -16.07 9.94 28.54
N PHE A 305 -17.15 10.56 29.01
CA PHE A 305 -18.52 10.05 28.87
C PHE A 305 -18.82 8.70 29.54
N LEU A 306 -18.88 8.62 30.89
CA LEU A 306 -19.55 7.55 31.66
C LEU A 306 -19.41 6.10 31.11
N GLY A 307 -18.27 5.74 30.53
CA GLY A 307 -18.03 4.42 29.90
C GLY A 307 -18.59 4.20 28.48
N ILE A 308 -19.34 5.14 27.90
CA ILE A 308 -19.94 5.01 26.55
C ILE A 308 -18.85 4.90 25.46
N ALA A 309 -17.69 5.50 25.69
CA ALA A 309 -16.57 5.47 24.74
C ALA A 309 -15.52 4.38 25.02
N ASP A 310 -15.74 3.50 25.99
CA ASP A 310 -14.77 2.45 26.39
C ASP A 310 -14.40 1.56 25.22
N ALA A 311 -15.38 1.26 24.37
CA ALA A 311 -15.17 0.40 23.23
C ALA A 311 -14.29 1.06 22.13
N TYR A 312 -14.09 2.38 22.14
CA TYR A 312 -13.07 3.05 21.32
C TYR A 312 -11.70 3.08 22.00
N GLY A 313 -11.68 3.25 23.33
CA GLY A 313 -10.46 3.14 24.13
C GLY A 313 -9.79 1.78 23.97
N LEU A 314 -10.58 0.70 23.91
CA LEU A 314 -10.07 -0.66 23.66
C LEU A 314 -9.40 -0.78 22.28
N LEU A 315 -10.03 -0.26 21.21
CA LEU A 315 -9.47 -0.29 19.87
C LEU A 315 -8.17 0.52 19.75
N LEU A 316 -8.09 1.68 20.40
CA LEU A 316 -6.85 2.47 20.48
C LEU A 316 -5.76 1.75 21.26
N THR A 317 -6.14 0.99 22.29
CA THR A 317 -5.20 0.18 23.06
C THR A 317 -4.62 -0.94 22.20
N GLU A 318 -5.44 -1.62 21.39
CA GLU A 318 -4.95 -2.61 20.43
C GLU A 318 -4.06 -1.99 19.34
N ALA A 319 -4.44 -0.82 18.81
CA ALA A 319 -3.59 -0.07 17.89
C ALA A 319 -2.22 0.27 18.50
N ALA A 320 -2.21 0.74 19.75
CA ALA A 320 -0.98 1.05 20.49
C ALA A 320 -0.09 -0.19 20.66
N LYS A 321 -0.66 -1.36 20.95
CA LYS A 321 0.07 -2.63 21.02
C LYS A 321 0.73 -2.99 19.68
N MET A 322 0.02 -2.80 18.56
CA MET A 322 0.57 -3.08 17.23
C MET A 322 1.70 -2.12 16.86
N TYR A 323 1.56 -0.83 17.16
CA TYR A 323 2.65 0.14 16.99
C TYR A 323 3.86 -0.20 17.85
N LEU A 324 3.65 -0.55 19.11
CA LEU A 324 4.71 -0.94 20.04
C LEU A 324 5.43 -2.21 19.55
N LEU A 325 4.70 -3.21 19.07
CA LEU A 325 5.27 -4.43 18.49
C LEU A 325 6.17 -4.10 17.29
N GLY A 326 5.71 -3.22 16.38
CA GLY A 326 6.52 -2.72 15.27
C GLY A 326 7.76 -1.94 15.73
N ALA A 327 7.61 -1.08 16.74
CA ALA A 327 8.71 -0.29 17.30
C ALA A 327 9.81 -1.19 17.90
N ILE A 328 9.41 -2.21 18.66
CA ILE A 328 10.33 -3.21 19.26
C ILE A 328 11.06 -3.99 18.17
N ALA A 329 10.33 -4.50 17.16
CA ALA A 329 10.95 -5.23 16.05
C ALA A 329 12.03 -4.38 15.35
N LEU A 330 11.75 -3.11 15.06
CA LEU A 330 12.70 -2.18 14.46
C LEU A 330 13.87 -1.83 15.39
N ALA A 331 13.63 -1.71 16.70
CA ALA A 331 14.69 -1.47 17.68
C ALA A 331 15.67 -2.65 17.73
N ILE A 332 15.16 -3.89 17.68
CA ILE A 332 16.00 -5.09 17.59
C ILE A 332 16.82 -5.07 16.29
N LEU A 333 16.21 -4.74 15.15
CA LEU A 333 16.93 -4.60 13.87
C LEU A 333 18.01 -3.51 13.93
N PHE A 334 17.75 -2.40 14.62
CA PHE A 334 18.73 -1.35 14.86
C PHE A 334 19.94 -1.89 15.64
N PHE A 335 19.72 -2.61 16.74
CA PHE A 335 20.81 -3.23 17.50
C PHE A 335 21.57 -4.27 16.69
N MET A 336 20.88 -5.11 15.90
CA MET A 336 21.52 -6.05 14.98
C MET A 336 22.39 -5.34 13.94
N ALA A 337 21.90 -4.25 13.34
CA ALA A 337 22.64 -3.45 12.37
C ALA A 337 23.85 -2.76 13.02
N ARG A 338 23.71 -2.24 14.25
CA ARG A 338 24.79 -1.65 15.04
C ARG A 338 25.88 -2.68 15.38
N ALA A 339 25.48 -3.88 15.79
CA ALA A 339 26.37 -5.00 16.09
C ALA A 339 26.92 -5.71 14.84
N LYS A 340 26.57 -5.24 13.62
CA LYS A 340 26.98 -5.82 12.33
C LYS A 340 26.54 -7.29 12.17
N LEU A 341 25.52 -7.74 12.89
CA LEU A 341 25.01 -9.11 12.80
C LEU A 341 24.25 -9.32 11.48
N ARG A 342 24.67 -10.33 10.70
CA ARG A 342 24.10 -10.67 9.38
C ARG A 342 23.14 -11.86 9.43
N LEU A 343 22.24 -11.88 10.42
CA LEU A 343 21.27 -12.97 10.60
C LEU A 343 20.00 -12.72 9.76
N ARG A 344 20.11 -12.92 8.44
CA ARG A 344 19.00 -12.71 7.49
C ARG A 344 17.67 -13.40 7.88
N PRO A 345 17.63 -14.68 8.30
CA PRO A 345 16.35 -15.33 8.63
C PRO A 345 15.65 -14.66 9.82
N ILE A 346 16.41 -14.28 10.85
CA ILE A 346 15.87 -13.59 12.03
C ILE A 346 15.29 -12.23 11.64
N ARG A 347 16.00 -11.47 10.78
CA ARG A 347 15.47 -10.18 10.30
C ARG A 347 14.16 -10.34 9.54
N LEU A 348 14.07 -11.35 8.68
CA LEU A 348 12.84 -11.65 7.95
C LEU A 348 11.72 -12.02 8.92
N ALA A 349 11.96 -12.90 9.89
CA ALA A 349 10.97 -13.27 10.89
C ALA A 349 10.49 -12.06 11.71
N LEU A 350 11.41 -11.21 12.18
CA LEU A 350 11.09 -9.99 12.94
C LEU A 350 10.27 -8.98 12.15
N LEU A 351 10.44 -8.90 10.83
CA LEU A 351 9.66 -7.99 10.00
C LEU A 351 8.31 -8.60 9.60
N TRP A 352 8.29 -9.88 9.21
CA TRP A 352 7.10 -10.54 8.67
C TRP A 352 6.09 -10.94 9.74
N ALA A 353 6.53 -11.38 10.92
CA ALA A 353 5.61 -11.84 11.95
C ALA A 353 4.70 -10.72 12.49
N PRO A 354 5.20 -9.54 12.88
CA PRO A 354 4.34 -8.42 13.29
C PRO A 354 3.41 -7.95 12.17
N MET A 355 3.91 -7.89 10.92
CA MET A 355 3.08 -7.50 9.78
C MET A 355 1.96 -8.50 9.54
N ALA A 356 2.24 -9.79 9.57
CA ALA A 356 1.21 -10.82 9.43
C ALA A 356 0.15 -10.67 10.53
N ILE A 357 0.55 -10.59 11.80
CA ILE A 357 -0.39 -10.44 12.92
C ILE A 357 -1.30 -9.22 12.71
N ASP A 358 -0.72 -8.06 12.40
CA ASP A 358 -1.47 -6.81 12.20
C ASP A 358 -2.42 -6.89 10.98
N PHE A 359 -1.98 -7.51 9.88
CA PHE A 359 -2.83 -7.75 8.71
C PHE A 359 -3.99 -8.69 9.00
N PHE A 360 -3.73 -9.86 9.61
CA PHE A 360 -4.75 -10.87 9.84
C PHE A 360 -5.82 -10.36 10.82
N LEU A 361 -5.40 -9.74 11.92
CA LEU A 361 -6.33 -9.20 12.92
C LEU A 361 -7.06 -7.99 12.37
N GLY A 362 -6.33 -7.03 11.81
CA GLY A 362 -6.92 -5.79 11.29
C GLY A 362 -7.85 -6.01 10.10
N ALA A 363 -7.51 -6.89 9.15
CA ALA A 363 -8.38 -7.19 8.02
C ALA A 363 -9.67 -7.88 8.46
N THR A 364 -9.57 -8.88 9.34
CA THR A 364 -10.74 -9.62 9.84
C THR A 364 -11.69 -8.68 10.55
N GLU A 365 -11.16 -7.83 11.44
CA GLU A 365 -11.97 -6.85 12.16
C GLU A 365 -12.64 -5.83 11.22
N ILE A 366 -11.94 -5.35 10.18
CA ILE A 366 -12.54 -4.41 9.23
C ILE A 366 -13.68 -5.09 8.45
N VAL A 367 -13.49 -6.33 7.98
CA VAL A 367 -14.55 -7.05 7.25
C VAL A 367 -15.75 -7.33 8.14
N ASP A 368 -15.53 -7.79 9.37
CA ASP A 368 -16.60 -8.08 10.34
C ASP A 368 -17.38 -6.83 10.80
N LYS A 369 -16.82 -5.62 10.60
CA LYS A 369 -17.49 -4.35 10.92
C LYS A 369 -18.10 -3.65 9.71
N THR A 370 -17.72 -4.05 8.50
CA THR A 370 -18.19 -3.42 7.26
C THR A 370 -19.32 -4.18 6.59
N LEU A 371 -19.37 -5.51 6.79
CA LEU A 371 -20.47 -6.39 6.42
C LEU A 371 -21.42 -6.57 7.61
#